data_AF-A0A757T2K5-F1
#
_entry.id   AF-A0A757T2K5-F1
#
_cell.length_a   1.000
_cell.length_b   1.000
_cell.length_c   1.000
_cell.angle_alpha   90.00
_cell.angle_beta   90.00
_cell.angle_gamma   90.00
#
_symmetry.space_group_name_H-M   'P 1'
#
loop_
_entity.id
_entity.type
_entity.pdbx_description
1 polymer ?
#
loop_
_entity_poly.entity_id
_entity_poly.type
_entity_poly.pdbx_seq_one_letter_code
_entity_poly.pdbx_strand_id
1 'polypeptide(L)'
;MPLLSAARESSGTVLQTAPGFIAVSWRFPGGTLSLALNISATTVLLPDLPGKTLFAWPNESTGSLSQHSLIVRLAQGESAS
;
A
#
# COMPACT_ATOMS: atom_id res chain seq x y z
N MET A 1 -10.20 -15.71 7.36
CA MET A 1 -9.35 -14.56 6.97
C MET A 1 -9.42 -13.49 8.07
N PRO A 2 -8.43 -13.42 8.98
CA PRO A 2 -8.55 -12.64 10.23
C PRO A 2 -8.58 -11.12 10.03
N LEU A 3 -8.16 -10.60 8.87
CA LEU A 3 -8.11 -9.15 8.60
C LEU A 3 -9.44 -8.54 8.12
N LEU A 4 -10.43 -9.37 7.77
CA LEU A 4 -11.67 -8.93 7.11
C LEU A 4 -12.93 -9.10 7.97
N SER A 5 -12.84 -9.78 9.11
CA SER A 5 -13.98 -10.10 9.97
C SER A 5 -14.65 -8.86 10.60
N ALA A 6 -13.94 -7.73 10.62
CA ALA A 6 -14.40 -6.48 11.25
C ALA A 6 -14.38 -5.25 10.31
N ALA A 7 -14.08 -5.42 9.02
CA ALA A 7 -13.86 -4.29 8.10
C ALA A 7 -15.17 -3.69 7.53
N ARG A 8 -16.26 -3.64 8.30
CA ARG A 8 -17.54 -3.11 7.83
C ARG A 8 -17.50 -1.59 7.55
N GLU A 9 -16.51 -0.89 8.10
CA GLU A 9 -16.31 0.56 7.97
C GLU A 9 -14.88 0.97 7.55
N SER A 10 -14.00 0.03 7.19
CA SER A 10 -12.65 0.38 6.71
C SER A 10 -12.70 0.66 5.20
N SER A 11 -13.33 1.79 4.83
CA SER A 11 -13.26 2.30 3.47
C SER A 11 -11.82 2.67 3.14
N GLY A 12 -11.26 2.10 2.08
CA GLY A 12 -9.92 2.43 1.63
C GLY A 12 -9.81 3.92 1.27
N THR A 13 -8.70 4.56 1.64
CA THR A 13 -8.38 5.93 1.28
C THR A 13 -7.43 5.95 0.09
N VAL A 14 -7.72 6.77 -0.92
CA VAL A 14 -6.77 7.03 -2.01
C VAL A 14 -5.76 8.07 -1.52
N LEU A 15 -4.48 7.69 -1.50
CA LEU A 15 -3.38 8.58 -1.10
C LEU A 15 -2.88 9.42 -2.27
N GLN A 16 -2.74 8.80 -3.45
CA GLN A 16 -2.32 9.46 -4.68
C GLN A 16 -2.80 8.67 -5.88
N THR A 17 -3.11 9.38 -6.97
CA THR A 17 -3.57 8.81 -8.23
C THR A 17 -3.04 9.64 -9.39
N ALA A 18 -2.69 8.95 -10.47
CA ALA A 18 -2.34 9.52 -11.76
C ALA A 18 -2.71 8.50 -12.86
N PRO A 19 -2.71 8.87 -14.15
CA PRO A 19 -2.90 7.89 -15.22
C PRO A 19 -1.92 6.72 -15.09
N GLY A 20 -2.46 5.50 -14.90
CA GLY A 20 -1.66 4.28 -14.72
C GLY A 20 -0.98 4.14 -13.35
N PHE A 21 -1.33 4.95 -12.35
CA PHE A 21 -0.79 4.83 -10.99
C PHE A 21 -1.87 5.02 -9.92
N ILE A 22 -1.86 4.19 -8.89
CA ILE A 22 -2.69 4.35 -7.71
C ILE A 22 -1.91 3.97 -6.44
N ALA A 23 -2.05 4.78 -5.41
CA ALA A 23 -1.65 4.46 -4.05
C ALA A 23 -2.87 4.58 -3.12
N VAL A 24 -3.09 3.55 -2.32
CA VAL A 24 -4.24 3.42 -1.42
C VAL A 24 -3.81 2.88 -0.06
N SER A 25 -4.59 3.22 0.96
CA SER A 25 -4.41 2.69 2.31
C SER A 25 -5.73 2.22 2.91
N TRP A 26 -5.63 1.23 3.79
CA TRP A 26 -6.72 0.78 4.64
C TRP A 26 -6.23 0.78 6.08
N ARG A 27 -7.04 1.34 6.96
CA ARG A 27 -6.78 1.34 8.39
C ARG A 27 -7.64 0.27 9.05
N PHE A 28 -6.99 -0.71 9.65
CA PHE A 28 -7.62 -1.78 10.43
C PHE A 28 -7.22 -1.61 11.91
N PRO A 29 -7.97 -2.22 12.85
CA PRO A 29 -7.55 -2.25 14.26
C PRO A 29 -6.13 -2.81 14.45
N GLY A 30 -5.77 -3.84 13.68
CA GLY A 30 -4.45 -4.49 13.74
C GLY A 30 -3.32 -3.74 13.02
N GLY A 31 -3.59 -2.61 12.37
CA GLY A 31 -2.57 -1.85 11.64
C GLY A 31 -3.05 -1.17 10.36
N THR A 32 -2.13 -0.54 9.65
CA THR A 32 -2.40 0.14 8.38
C THR A 32 -1.75 -0.62 7.23
N LEU A 33 -2.57 -1.12 6.30
CA LEU A 33 -2.13 -1.72 5.05
C LEU A 33 -2.10 -0.65 3.97
N SER A 34 -1.00 -0.54 3.25
CA SER A 34 -0.86 0.38 2.12
C SER A 34 -0.41 -0.38 0.87
N LEU A 35 -0.93 0.03 -0.28
CA LEU A 35 -0.57 -0.53 -1.58
C LEU A 35 -0.32 0.61 -2.56
N ALA A 36 0.74 0.51 -3.34
CA ALA A 36 0.92 1.30 -4.54
C ALA A 36 1.12 0.38 -5.75
N LEU A 37 0.43 0.71 -6.84
CA LEU A 37 0.47 -0.01 -8.11
C LEU A 37 0.74 0.99 -9.22
N ASN A 38 1.80 0.73 -9.98
CA ASN A 38 2.17 1.48 -11.17
C ASN A 38 2.06 0.55 -12.38
N ILE A 39 1.07 0.77 -13.23
CA ILE A 39 0.92 0.12 -14.55
C ILE A 39 1.24 1.09 -15.70
N SER A 40 1.75 2.28 -15.40
CA SER A 40 2.20 3.23 -16.42
C SER A 40 3.54 2.81 -17.02
N ALA A 41 3.91 3.41 -18.14
CA ALA A 41 5.21 3.24 -18.80
C ALA A 41 6.33 4.09 -18.17
N THR A 42 6.10 4.69 -17.00
CA THR A 42 7.05 5.60 -16.34
C THR A 42 7.25 5.24 -14.88
N THR A 43 8.44 5.50 -14.36
CA THR A 43 8.69 5.44 -12.90
C THR A 43 7.98 6.60 -12.20
N VAL A 44 7.34 6.32 -11.07
CA VAL A 44 6.58 7.29 -10.28
C VAL A 44 7.18 7.42 -8.89
N LEU A 45 7.23 8.63 -8.33
CA LEU A 45 7.62 8.83 -6.93
C LEU A 45 6.54 8.27 -6.00
N LEU A 46 6.96 7.49 -5.00
CA LEU A 46 6.05 6.93 -4.03
C LEU A 46 5.60 8.03 -3.05
N PRO A 47 4.29 8.13 -2.76
CA PRO A 47 3.84 8.89 -1.60
C PRO A 47 4.33 8.20 -0.32
N ASP A 48 4.16 8.85 0.83
CA ASP A 48 4.44 8.19 2.10
C ASP A 48 3.52 6.99 2.29
N LEU A 49 4.13 5.81 2.45
CA LEU A 49 3.45 4.55 2.66
C LEU A 49 3.93 4.00 4.01
N PRO A 50 3.11 4.06 5.08
CA PRO A 50 3.56 3.71 6.41
C PRO A 50 3.92 2.22 6.52
N GLY A 51 4.91 1.93 7.37
CA GLY A 51 5.25 0.57 7.79
C GLY A 51 6.34 -0.11 6.97
N LYS A 52 6.44 -1.44 7.08
CA LYS A 52 7.47 -2.24 6.40
C LYS A 52 6.93 -2.89 5.14
N THR A 53 7.78 -3.11 4.13
CA THR A 53 7.42 -3.83 2.91
C THR A 53 7.08 -5.28 3.24
N LEU A 54 5.85 -5.67 2.92
CA LEU A 54 5.40 -7.06 2.98
C LEU A 54 5.65 -7.78 1.66
N PHE A 55 5.45 -7.06 0.56
CA PHE A 55 5.58 -7.63 -0.78
C PHE A 55 5.96 -6.51 -1.76
N ALA A 56 6.82 -6.86 -2.71
CA ALA A 56 7.14 -6.00 -3.84
C ALA A 56 7.37 -6.86 -5.08
N TRP A 57 6.98 -6.33 -6.24
CA TRP A 57 7.24 -6.96 -7.52
C TRP A 57 7.50 -5.89 -8.59
N PRO A 58 8.46 -6.07 -9.50
CA PRO A 58 9.39 -7.20 -9.58
C PRO A 58 10.48 -7.19 -8.51
N ASN A 59 10.83 -6.01 -7.99
CA ASN A 59 11.80 -5.83 -6.92
C ASN A 59 11.30 -4.78 -5.93
N GLU A 60 11.82 -4.80 -4.72
CA GLU A 60 11.59 -3.73 -3.75
C GLU A 60 12.27 -2.43 -4.22
N SER A 61 11.63 -1.30 -3.99
CA SER A 61 12.14 0.02 -4.39
C SER A 61 11.81 1.04 -3.32
N THR A 62 12.82 1.83 -2.93
CA THR A 62 12.69 2.89 -1.93
C THR A 62 12.49 4.23 -2.63
N GLY A 63 11.46 4.97 -2.23
CA GLY A 63 11.17 6.33 -2.73
C GLY A 63 10.54 6.43 -4.13
N SER A 64 10.66 5.41 -4.97
CA SER A 64 10.04 5.37 -6.30
C SER A 64 9.49 3.99 -6.62
N LEU A 65 8.52 3.94 -7.52
CA LEU A 65 7.89 2.71 -8.02
C LEU A 65 8.09 2.65 -9.53
N SER A 66 8.83 1.63 -9.98
CA SER A 66 9.15 1.41 -11.40
C SER A 66 7.88 1.22 -12.25
N GLN A 67 8.00 1.34 -13.57
CA GLN A 67 6.91 0.94 -14.47
C GLN A 67 6.48 -0.52 -14.21
N HIS A 68 5.19 -0.80 -14.39
CA HIS A 68 4.61 -2.14 -14.21
C HIS A 68 5.06 -2.81 -12.91
N SER A 69 4.97 -2.13 -11.78
CA SER A 69 5.41 -2.64 -10.49
C SER A 69 4.41 -2.32 -9.40
N LEU A 70 4.50 -3.06 -8.29
CA LEU A 70 3.65 -2.85 -7.13
C LEU A 70 4.42 -3.07 -5.84
N ILE A 71 4.00 -2.37 -4.79
CA ILE A 71 4.52 -2.53 -3.45
C ILE A 71 3.37 -2.53 -2.44
N VAL A 72 3.49 -3.41 -1.45
CA VAL A 72 2.55 -3.55 -0.34
C VAL A 72 3.31 -3.37 0.96
N ARG A 73 2.84 -2.47 1.82
CA ARG A 73 3.45 -2.16 3.12
C ARG A 73 2.43 -2.33 4.24
N LEU A 74 2.90 -2.77 5.40
CA LEU A 74 2.10 -2.88 6.61
C LEU A 74 2.80 -2.18 7.77
N ALA A 75 2.11 -1.23 8.38
CA ALA A 75 2.42 -0.73 9.70
C ALA A 75 1.59 -1.51 10.72
N GLN A 76 2.22 -2.30 11.59
CA GLN A 76 1.51 -2.99 12.67
C GLN A 76 0.90 -1.97 13.64
N GLY A 77 -0.34 -2.20 14.05
CA GLY A 77 -1.01 -1.46 15.10
C GLY A 77 -0.69 -2.03 16.49
N GLU A 78 -0.95 -1.25 17.53
CA GLU A 78 -0.63 -1.57 18.93
C GLU A 78 -1.31 -2.85 19.45
N SER A 79 -2.37 -3.35 18.79
CA SER A 79 -3.09 -4.57 19.18
C SER A 79 -2.56 -5.86 18.54
N ALA A 80 -1.42 -5.83 17.84
CA ALA A 80 -0.75 -7.02 17.34
C ALA A 80 0.13 -7.63 18.45
N SER A 81 -0.48 -8.31 19.41
CA SER A 81 0.20 -9.17 20.41
C SER A 81 -0.61 -10.42 20.67
#